data_AF-A0A6S6XI04-F1
#
_entry.id   AF-A0A6S6XI04-F1
#
_cell.length_a   1.000
_cell.length_b   1.000
_cell.length_c   1.000
_cell.angle_alpha   90.00
_cell.angle_beta   90.00
_cell.angle_gamma   90.00
#
_symmetry.space_group_name_H-M   'P 1'
#
loop_
_entity.id
_entity.type
_entity.pdbx_description
1 polymer ?
#
loop_
_entity_poly.entity_id
_entity_poly.type
_entity_poly.pdbx_seq_one_letter_code
_entity_poly.pdbx_strand_id
1 'polypeptide(L)'
;MIENVGTVILLKQKRKLEYYVFGDETEGFGVRIVQKGVELLQAERGGMTKDREQALAFAHRLASGTVFPQHLSNILEDGGFCCLNHSVD
;
A
#
# COMPACT_ATOMS: atom_id res chain seq x y z
N MET A 1 11.65 9.22 4.35
CA MET A 1 10.83 10.20 3.57
C MET A 1 9.44 9.61 3.37
N ILE A 2 8.35 10.40 3.33
CA ILE A 2 6.98 9.87 3.09
C ILE A 2 6.46 10.48 1.79
N GLU A 3 6.17 9.64 0.79
CA GLU A 3 5.70 10.04 -0.53
C GLU A 3 4.27 9.53 -0.77
N ASN A 4 3.38 10.38 -1.28
CA ASN A 4 2.05 9.96 -1.71
C ASN A 4 2.14 9.42 -3.14
N VAL A 5 1.73 8.17 -3.32
CA VAL A 5 1.94 7.43 -4.57
C VAL A 5 0.64 7.22 -5.34
N GLY A 6 -0.50 7.46 -4.71
CA GLY A 6 -1.80 7.21 -5.32
C GLY A 6 -2.96 7.52 -4.40
N THR A 7 -4.08 7.87 -5.02
CA THR A 7 -5.35 8.12 -4.34
C THR A 7 -6.46 7.42 -5.10
N VAL A 8 -7.26 6.64 -4.38
CA VAL A 8 -8.48 6.02 -4.89
C VAL A 8 -9.69 6.65 -4.21
N ILE A 9 -10.62 7.18 -5.00
CA ILE A 9 -11.85 7.79 -4.48
C ILE A 9 -12.99 6.80 -4.63
N LEU A 10 -13.50 6.32 -3.49
CA LEU A 10 -14.65 5.44 -3.42
C LEU A 10 -15.93 6.28 -3.34
N LEU A 11 -16.31 6.86 -4.49
CA LEU A 11 -17.45 7.78 -4.61
C LEU A 11 -18.75 7.22 -4.02
N LYS A 12 -19.02 5.92 -4.21
CA LYS A 12 -20.21 5.25 -3.67
C LYS A 12 -20.27 5.21 -2.14
N GLN A 13 -19.12 5.28 -1.45
CA GLN A 13 -19.04 5.22 0.01
C GLN A 13 -18.63 6.55 0.64
N LYS A 14 -18.45 7.62 -0.15
CA LYS A 14 -17.84 8.89 0.29
C LYS A 14 -16.53 8.66 1.07
N ARG A 15 -15.75 7.67 0.65
CA ARG A 15 -14.45 7.32 1.25
C ARG A 15 -13.34 7.60 0.26
N LYS A 16 -12.17 7.96 0.77
CA LYS A 16 -10.94 8.20 0.00
C LYS A 16 -9.86 7.32 0.59
N LEU A 17 -9.21 6.50 -0.22
CA LEU A 17 -8.03 5.73 0.14
C LEU A 17 -6.80 6.44 -0.43
N GLU A 18 -5.83 6.72 0.41
CA GLU A 18 -4.55 7.30 0.02
C GLU A 18 -3.45 6.31 0.35
N TYR A 19 -2.54 6.14 -0.60
CA TYR A 19 -1.42 5.20 -0.50
C TYR A 19 -0.14 6.00 -0.40
N TYR A 20 0.72 5.62 0.53
CA TYR A 20 1.97 6.28 0.82
C TYR A 20 3.10 5.27 0.90
N VAL A 21 4.28 5.62 0.42
CA VAL A 21 5.52 4.87 0.66
C VAL A 21 6.32 5.64 1.70
N PHE A 22 6.83 4.94 2.70
CA PHE A 22 7.68 5.49 3.77
C PHE A 22 8.91 4.63 3.99
N GLY A 23 9.87 5.13 4.77
CA GLY A 23 11.15 4.45 5.04
C GLY A 23 12.29 4.97 4.16
N ASP A 24 13.39 4.23 4.18
CA ASP A 24 14.64 4.49 3.48
C ASP A 24 15.45 3.19 3.30
N GLU A 25 16.60 3.27 2.64
CA GLU A 25 17.46 2.11 2.32
C GLU A 25 18.04 1.40 3.56
N THR A 26 18.13 2.12 4.68
CA THR A 26 18.68 1.62 5.95
C THR A 26 17.65 0.78 6.71
N GLU A 27 16.44 1.33 6.90
CA GLU A 27 15.36 0.69 7.65
C GLU A 27 14.46 -0.20 6.77
N GLY A 28 14.54 -0.03 5.44
CA GLY A 28 13.64 -0.65 4.47
C GLY A 28 12.41 0.23 4.19
N PHE A 29 12.00 0.26 2.94
CA PHE A 29 10.77 0.91 2.49
C PHE A 29 9.54 0.08 2.88
N GLY A 30 8.49 0.80 3.25
CA GLY A 30 7.19 0.29 3.64
C GLY A 30 6.07 1.12 3.03
N VAL A 31 4.84 0.70 3.30
CA VAL A 31 3.65 1.22 2.65
C VAL A 31 2.59 1.48 3.69
N ARG A 32 1.98 2.65 3.61
CA ARG A 32 0.89 3.09 4.48
C ARG A 32 -0.34 3.39 3.64
N ILE A 33 -1.48 2.90 4.09
CA ILE A 33 -2.78 3.17 3.50
C ILE A 33 -3.60 3.96 4.51
N VAL A 34 -4.15 5.08 4.07
CA VAL A 34 -5.00 5.93 4.90
C VAL A 34 -6.37 6.00 4.25
N GLN A 35 -7.40 5.58 4.98
CA GLN A 35 -8.78 5.77 4.60
C GLN A 35 -9.34 7.01 5.29
N LYS A 36 -9.77 7.98 4.49
CA LYS A 36 -10.49 9.18 4.92
C LYS A 36 -11.95 9.04 4.54
N GLY A 37 -12.84 9.07 5.51
CA GLY A 37 -14.29 8.98 5.32
C GLY A 37 -15.02 9.39 6.59
N VAL A 38 -16.06 8.64 6.96
CA VAL A 38 -16.76 8.81 8.26
C VAL A 38 -15.81 8.58 9.44
N GLU A 39 -14.88 7.65 9.28
CA GLU A 39 -13.81 7.37 10.24
C GLU A 39 -12.46 7.45 9.52
N LEU A 40 -11.44 7.93 10.24
CA LEU A 40 -10.06 7.94 9.77
C LEU A 40 -9.40 6.62 10.19
N LEU A 41 -9.18 5.73 9.22
CA LEU A 41 -8.51 4.45 9.45
C LEU A 41 -7.15 4.48 8.76
N GLN A 42 -6.15 3.87 9.38
CA GLN A 42 -4.83 3.72 8.81
C GLN A 42 -4.31 2.31 9.01
N ALA A 43 -3.59 1.81 8.02
CA ALA A 43 -2.80 0.59 8.13
C ALA A 43 -1.42 0.85 7.53
N GLU A 44 -0.40 0.29 8.15
CA GLU A 44 0.97 0.39 7.67
C GLU A 44 1.67 -0.95 7.76
N ARG A 45 2.57 -1.17 6.82
CA ARG A 45 3.48 -2.31 6.83
C ARG A 45 4.86 -1.83 6.40
N GLY A 46 5.76 -1.78 7.38
CA GLY A 46 7.16 -1.38 7.24
C GLY A 46 8.06 -2.53 6.80
N GLY A 47 9.30 -2.19 6.42
CA GLY A 47 10.37 -3.17 6.19
C GLY A 47 10.08 -4.21 5.12
N MET A 48 9.31 -3.85 4.09
CA MET A 48 8.93 -4.78 3.03
C MET A 48 10.10 -5.06 2.08
N THR A 49 10.78 -4.01 1.64
CA THR A 49 11.88 -4.09 0.67
C THR A 49 12.89 -2.98 0.93
N LYS A 50 14.16 -3.18 0.58
CA LYS A 50 15.16 -2.09 0.59
C LYS A 50 15.14 -1.27 -0.69
N ASP A 51 14.33 -1.68 -1.66
CA ASP A 51 14.29 -1.09 -2.99
C ASP A 51 13.09 -0.15 -3.15
N ARG A 52 13.34 1.14 -3.36
CA ARG A 52 12.28 2.16 -3.43
C ARG A 52 11.30 1.90 -4.56
N GLU A 53 11.81 1.47 -5.72
CA GLU A 53 10.98 1.21 -6.91
C GLU A 53 10.03 0.05 -6.68
N GLN A 54 10.47 -0.99 -5.96
CA GLN A 54 9.59 -2.10 -5.57
C GLN A 54 8.49 -1.66 -4.60
N ALA A 55 8.83 -0.81 -3.61
CA ALA A 55 7.83 -0.29 -2.68
C ALA A 55 6.80 0.61 -3.41
N LEU A 56 7.26 1.44 -4.36
CA LEU A 56 6.41 2.24 -5.23
C LEU A 56 5.51 1.37 -6.10
N ALA A 57 6.06 0.38 -6.81
CA ALA A 57 5.31 -0.52 -7.67
C ALA A 57 4.24 -1.30 -6.89
N PHE A 58 4.56 -1.73 -5.67
CA PHE A 58 3.61 -2.37 -4.77
C PHE A 58 2.49 -1.40 -4.37
N ALA A 59 2.83 -0.18 -3.95
CA ALA A 59 1.84 0.82 -3.57
C ALA A 59 0.92 1.23 -4.75
N HIS A 60 1.47 1.33 -5.96
CA HIS A 60 0.70 1.53 -7.19
C HIS A 60 -0.22 0.33 -7.50
N ARG A 61 0.27 -0.90 -7.30
CA ARG A 61 -0.54 -2.11 -7.46
C ARG A 61 -1.70 -2.15 -6.46
N LEU A 62 -1.47 -1.72 -5.22
CA LEU A 62 -2.53 -1.56 -4.23
C LEU A 62 -3.55 -0.49 -4.60
N ALA A 63 -3.09 0.64 -5.17
CA ALA A 63 -3.97 1.70 -5.65
C ALA A 63 -4.74 1.33 -6.93
N SER A 64 -4.18 0.46 -7.77
CA SER A 64 -4.83 -0.05 -8.98
C SER A 64 -5.70 -1.28 -8.71
N GLY A 65 -5.48 -1.98 -7.59
CA GLY A 65 -6.23 -3.15 -7.19
C GLY A 65 -7.67 -2.80 -6.85
N THR A 66 -8.62 -3.40 -7.56
CA THR A 66 -10.07 -3.21 -7.40
C THR A 66 -10.64 -3.92 -6.17
N VAL A 67 -9.80 -4.32 -5.22
CA VAL A 67 -10.27 -5.10 -4.07
C VAL A 67 -10.84 -4.12 -3.06
N PHE A 68 -12.17 -4.11 -2.94
CA PHE A 68 -12.93 -3.44 -1.90
C PHE A 68 -12.84 -4.29 -0.63
N PRO A 69 -11.89 -4.04 0.27
CA PRO A 69 -11.65 -4.92 1.39
C PRO A 69 -12.48 -4.45 2.59
N GLN A 70 -12.91 -5.40 3.41
CA GLN A 70 -13.59 -5.05 4.66
C GLN A 70 -12.65 -4.40 5.68
N HIS A 71 -11.35 -4.72 5.63
CA HIS A 71 -10.31 -4.17 6.51
C HIS A 71 -9.08 -3.75 5.73
N LEU A 72 -8.43 -2.65 6.14
CA LEU A 72 -7.22 -2.15 5.49
C LEU A 72 -6.06 -3.16 5.49
N SER A 73 -5.97 -4.01 6.52
CA SER A 73 -4.99 -5.10 6.59
C SER A 73 -5.14 -6.10 5.44
N ASN A 74 -6.37 -6.36 4.98
CA ASN A 74 -6.60 -7.25 3.85
C ASN A 74 -6.07 -6.66 2.55
N ILE A 75 -5.99 -5.32 2.40
CA ILE A 75 -5.32 -4.69 1.24
C ILE A 75 -3.84 -5.04 1.24
N LEU A 76 -3.21 -4.97 2.42
CA LEU A 76 -1.78 -5.23 2.58
C LEU A 76 -1.41 -6.70 2.36
N GLU A 77 -2.33 -7.61 2.67
CA GLU A 77 -2.19 -9.05 2.40
C GLU A 77 -2.47 -9.39 0.94
N ASP A 78 -3.53 -8.82 0.34
CA ASP A 78 -3.94 -9.04 -1.05
C ASP A 78 -2.93 -8.49 -2.07
N GLY A 79 -2.20 -7.42 -1.70
CA GLY A 79 -1.11 -6.87 -2.49
C GLY A 79 -0.01 -7.87 -2.85
N GLY A 80 0.01 -9.04 -2.20
CA GLY A 80 0.79 -10.18 -2.68
C GLY A 80 2.29 -9.94 -2.55
N PHE A 81 2.74 -9.47 -1.38
CA PHE A 81 4.17 -9.45 -1.05
C PHE A 81 4.78 -10.86 -0.89
N CYS A 82 4.07 -11.92 -1.31
CA CYS A 82 4.49 -13.31 -1.18
C CYS A 82 5.15 -13.90 -2.44
N CYS A 83 5.45 -13.13 -3.49
CA CYS A 83 5.99 -13.74 -4.73
C CYS A 83 7.17 -13.02 -5.39
N LEU A 84 7.80 -12.00 -4.79
CA LEU A 84 9.00 -11.38 -5.39
C LEU A 84 10.31 -12.15 -5.17
N ASN A 85 10.20 -13.46 -4.90
CA ASN A 85 11.34 -14.39 -4.86
C ASN A 85 10.99 -15.74 -5.52
N HIS A 86 10.39 -15.72 -6.72
CA HIS A 86 10.41 -16.90 -7.59
C HIS A 86 10.52 -16.52 -9.07
N SER A 87 11.74 -16.14 -9.46
CA SER A 87 12.35 -16.43 -10.75
C SER A 87 13.74 -16.92 -10.34
N VAL A 88 14.23 -18.11 -10.65
CA VAL A 88 14.03 -19.05 -11.75
C VAL A 88 14.75 -20.34 -11.31
N ASP A 89 14.13 -21.50 -11.50
CA ASP A 89 14.75 -22.66 -12.17
C ASP A 89 13.65 -23.55 -12.75
#